data_AF-A0AAD4MD59-F1
#
_entry.id   AF-A0AAD4MD59-F1
#
_cell.length_a   1.000
_cell.length_b   1.000
_cell.length_c   1.000
_cell.angle_alpha   90.00
_cell.angle_beta   90.00
_cell.angle_gamma   90.00
#
_symmetry.space_group_name_H-M   'P 1'
#
loop_
_entity.id
_entity.type
_entity.pdbx_description
1 polymer ?
#
loop_
_entity_poly.entity_id
_entity_poly.type
_entity_poly.pdbx_seq_one_letter_code
_entity_poly.pdbx_strand_id
1 'polypeptide(L)'
;MTKKINDYQEHGPYIPSAAASYRSGSRKGLDLTIGTPNSSSPPSSRPISVRGGILLRSLRRHSDSSVISGPSLLVDELLRASGTSSIPELVSEKWQGDISAFRAPSVESPDSNLVTLFIGNKQTHTSSQMYRSPRIGLDLSHPSTRLDPSNKRVQYVSKPYRYFILPHLLTANGRGQTFLGVHDHCVDVLQISKKPLLASKIASLTGLQPQTVDKYLNAYRDAVASGDWNIS
;
A
#
# COMPACT_ATOMS: atom_id res chain seq x y z
N MET A 1 25.89 -25.76 -31.64
CA MET A 1 26.87 -24.71 -31.93
C MET A 1 26.11 -23.51 -32.49
N THR A 2 26.26 -22.37 -31.82
CA THR A 2 25.96 -20.99 -32.27
C THR A 2 24.50 -20.57 -32.47
N LYS A 3 23.96 -19.94 -31.41
CA LYS A 3 22.93 -18.89 -31.44
C LYS A 3 23.43 -17.64 -32.18
N LYS A 4 22.58 -17.01 -32.99
CA LYS A 4 22.51 -15.56 -33.27
C LYS A 4 21.06 -15.15 -32.94
N ILE A 5 20.78 -14.35 -31.92
CA ILE A 5 20.91 -12.89 -31.73
C ILE A 5 19.92 -12.09 -32.58
N ASN A 6 19.08 -11.36 -31.84
CA ASN A 6 18.21 -10.22 -32.12
C ASN A 6 16.95 -10.43 -32.96
N ASP A 7 15.80 -10.22 -32.30
CA ASP A 7 14.85 -9.23 -32.77
C ASP A 7 14.35 -8.39 -31.60
N TYR A 8 14.64 -7.09 -31.69
CA TYR A 8 14.00 -6.03 -30.95
C TYR A 8 12.58 -5.89 -31.51
N GLN A 9 11.55 -6.22 -30.73
CA GLN A 9 10.20 -5.78 -31.06
C GLN A 9 9.91 -4.44 -30.39
N GLU A 10 9.72 -3.46 -31.26
CA GLU A 10 9.28 -2.11 -30.98
C GLU A 10 8.01 -2.09 -30.14
N HIS A 11 7.99 -1.18 -29.16
CA HIS A 11 6.81 -0.88 -28.37
C HIS A 11 5.76 -0.19 -29.25
N GLY A 12 4.82 -0.97 -29.79
CA GLY A 12 3.57 -0.46 -30.34
C GLY A 12 2.80 0.39 -29.32
N PRO A 13 1.93 1.31 -29.77
CA PRO A 13 1.21 2.21 -28.88
C PRO A 13 0.38 1.40 -27.88
N TYR A 14 0.65 1.61 -26.60
CA TYR A 14 -0.15 1.10 -25.49
C TYR A 14 -1.58 1.63 -25.64
N ILE A 15 -2.49 0.80 -26.14
CA ILE A 15 -3.93 1.07 -26.13
C ILE A 15 -4.39 0.96 -24.67
N PRO A 16 -4.78 2.06 -23.99
CA PRO A 16 -5.35 1.94 -22.67
C PRO A 16 -6.70 1.25 -22.82
N SER A 17 -6.87 0.11 -22.17
CA SER A 17 -8.19 -0.49 -22.03
C SER A 17 -9.09 0.54 -21.35
N ALA A 18 -10.22 0.85 -21.98
CA ALA A 18 -11.28 1.66 -21.39
C ALA A 18 -11.75 0.98 -20.09
N ALA A 19 -11.16 1.37 -18.96
CA ALA A 19 -11.52 0.89 -17.64
C ALA A 19 -12.71 1.72 -17.11
N ALA A 20 -13.83 1.70 -17.83
CA ALA A 20 -15.09 2.27 -17.36
C ALA A 20 -16.02 1.17 -16.80
N SER A 21 -15.66 -0.10 -16.91
CA SER A 21 -16.45 -1.22 -16.41
C SER A 21 -15.68 -2.06 -15.40
N TYR A 22 -16.35 -2.34 -14.28
CA TYR A 22 -15.86 -3.23 -13.23
C TYR A 22 -15.61 -4.64 -13.79
N ARG A 23 -14.39 -5.16 -13.64
CA ARG A 23 -14.04 -6.55 -13.99
C ARG A 23 -13.98 -7.40 -12.73
N SER A 24 -14.88 -8.38 -12.60
CA SER A 24 -14.85 -9.35 -11.49
C SER A 24 -13.65 -10.30 -11.61
N GLY A 25 -12.89 -10.50 -10.53
CA GLY A 25 -11.81 -11.48 -10.45
C GLY A 25 -11.74 -12.16 -9.07
N SER A 26 -11.02 -13.28 -8.96
CA SER A 26 -10.93 -14.09 -7.73
C SER A 26 -10.17 -13.43 -6.57
N ARG A 27 -9.49 -12.30 -6.80
CA ARG A 27 -8.74 -11.56 -5.76
C ARG A 27 -9.47 -10.25 -5.48
N LYS A 28 -10.10 -10.17 -4.30
CA LYS A 28 -10.71 -8.93 -3.80
C LYS A 28 -9.62 -7.98 -3.28
N GLY A 29 -9.69 -6.73 -3.67
CA GLY A 29 -8.85 -5.65 -3.18
C GLY A 29 -9.45 -4.31 -3.56
N LEU A 30 -9.04 -3.26 -2.85
CA LEU A 30 -9.50 -1.91 -3.11
C LEU A 30 -8.30 -1.04 -3.46
N ASP A 31 -8.25 -0.58 -4.71
CA ASP A 31 -7.24 0.34 -5.20
C ASP A 31 -7.85 1.69 -5.59
N LEU A 32 -7.09 2.74 -5.32
CA LEU A 32 -7.29 4.05 -5.92
C LEU A 32 -6.39 4.11 -7.15
N THR A 33 -6.97 4.33 -8.32
CA THR A 33 -6.20 4.58 -9.55
C THR A 33 -6.22 6.06 -9.89
N ILE A 34 -5.05 6.62 -10.19
CA ILE A 34 -4.86 8.02 -10.59
C ILE A 34 -4.33 7.99 -12.03
N GLY A 35 -5.05 8.66 -12.93
CA GLY A 35 -4.68 8.74 -14.34
C GLY A 35 -5.25 10.00 -14.98
N THR A 36 -4.50 10.56 -15.93
CA THR A 36 -5.03 11.61 -16.81
C THR A 36 -5.89 10.98 -17.90
N PRO A 37 -7.08 11.51 -18.21
CA PRO A 37 -7.82 11.13 -19.40
C PRO A 37 -6.91 11.28 -20.63
N ASN A 38 -7.00 10.35 -21.58
CA ASN A 38 -6.36 10.51 -22.87
C ASN A 38 -7.05 11.68 -23.59
N SER A 39 -6.51 12.90 -23.47
CA SER A 39 -6.90 13.97 -24.39
C SER A 39 -6.42 13.57 -25.77
N SER A 40 -7.36 13.40 -26.71
CA SER A 40 -7.07 13.16 -28.13
C SER A 40 -6.42 14.37 -28.83
N SER A 41 -6.27 15.50 -28.12
CA SER A 41 -5.57 16.69 -28.58
C SER A 41 -4.10 16.63 -28.18
N PRO A 42 -3.13 16.76 -29.11
CA PRO A 42 -1.73 16.88 -28.75
C PRO A 42 -1.51 18.17 -27.94
N PRO A 43 -1.10 18.07 -26.67
CA PRO A 43 -0.75 19.23 -25.87
C PRO A 43 0.56 19.84 -26.39
N SER A 44 0.56 21.15 -26.62
CA SER A 44 1.72 21.96 -27.05
C SER A 44 2.88 21.98 -26.04
N SER A 45 2.67 21.44 -24.83
CA SER A 45 3.67 21.17 -23.81
C SER A 45 3.42 19.78 -23.24
N ARG A 46 4.41 18.87 -23.28
CA ARG A 46 4.30 17.50 -22.75
C ARG A 46 3.72 17.52 -21.32
N PRO A 47 2.44 17.17 -21.09
CA PRO A 47 1.90 17.09 -19.76
C PRO A 47 2.55 15.88 -19.13
N ILE A 48 2.94 16.01 -17.86
CA ILE A 48 3.37 14.87 -17.07
C ILE A 48 2.16 13.92 -17.02
N SER A 49 2.25 12.79 -17.73
CA SER A 49 1.28 11.71 -17.64
C SER A 49 1.37 11.10 -16.25
N VAL A 50 0.68 11.70 -15.27
CA VAL A 50 0.57 11.13 -13.93
C VAL A 50 -0.28 9.87 -14.04
N ARG A 51 0.36 8.73 -13.82
CA ARG A 51 -0.27 7.42 -13.71
C ARG A 51 0.23 6.75 -12.44
N GLY A 52 -0.69 6.23 -11.66
CA GLY A 52 -0.33 5.53 -10.43
C GLY A 52 -1.54 4.96 -9.73
N GLY A 53 -1.30 4.35 -8.58
CA GLY A 53 -2.37 3.92 -7.73
C GLY A 53 -1.93 3.58 -6.32
N ILE A 54 -2.91 3.54 -5.42
CA ILE A 54 -2.74 3.23 -4.01
C ILE A 54 -3.57 2.00 -3.73
N LEU A 55 -2.91 0.90 -3.33
CA LEU A 55 -3.61 -0.28 -2.85
C LEU A 55 -3.89 -0.12 -1.36
N LEU A 56 -5.16 -0.02 -0.99
CA LEU A 56 -5.58 0.04 0.40
C LEU A 56 -5.44 -1.36 1.01
N ARG A 57 -4.84 -1.42 2.20
CA ARG A 57 -4.51 -2.69 2.87
C ARG A 57 -5.11 -2.85 4.27
N SER A 58 -5.43 -1.75 4.92
CA SER A 58 -6.09 -1.75 6.21
C SER A 58 -6.99 -0.53 6.35
N LEU A 59 -8.09 -0.68 7.07
CA LEU A 59 -8.91 0.44 7.53
C LEU A 59 -9.10 0.33 9.03
N ARG A 60 -9.37 1.47 9.66
CA ARG A 60 -9.82 1.54 11.04
C ARG A 60 -11.29 1.94 11.05
N ARG A 61 -12.15 1.10 11.59
CA ARG A 61 -13.57 1.43 11.76
C ARG A 61 -13.69 2.47 12.87
N HIS A 62 -14.44 3.54 12.62
CA HIS A 62 -14.56 4.64 13.58
C HIS A 62 -15.43 4.27 14.80
N SER A 63 -16.47 3.45 14.61
CA SER A 63 -17.45 3.13 15.67
C SER A 63 -16.86 2.36 16.84
N ASP A 64 -15.90 1.47 16.59
CA ASP A 64 -15.32 0.56 17.60
C ASP A 64 -13.79 0.56 17.61
N SER A 65 -13.15 1.42 16.80
CA SER A 65 -11.70 1.48 16.62
C SER A 65 -11.04 0.19 16.10
N SER A 66 -11.82 -0.79 15.62
CA SER A 66 -11.28 -2.04 15.08
C SER A 66 -10.44 -1.79 13.83
N VAL A 67 -9.35 -2.55 13.69
CA VAL A 67 -8.43 -2.45 12.56
C VAL A 67 -8.59 -3.69 11.69
N ILE A 68 -9.18 -3.50 10.52
CA ILE A 68 -9.38 -4.56 9.53
C ILE A 68 -8.14 -4.59 8.63
N SER A 69 -7.43 -5.73 8.61
CA SER A 69 -6.13 -5.85 7.94
C SER A 69 -6.16 -6.92 6.84
N GLY A 70 -6.14 -6.50 5.59
CA GLY A 70 -6.14 -7.37 4.41
C GLY A 70 -7.00 -6.80 3.28
N PRO A 71 -6.56 -6.84 2.00
CA PRO A 71 -7.35 -6.29 0.90
C PRO A 71 -8.72 -6.94 0.73
N SER A 72 -8.82 -8.26 0.90
CA SER A 72 -10.12 -8.93 0.82
C SER A 72 -11.03 -8.53 1.98
N LEU A 73 -10.49 -8.49 3.19
CA LEU A 73 -11.26 -8.12 4.40
C LEU A 73 -11.73 -6.66 4.36
N LEU A 74 -10.95 -5.77 3.75
CA LEU A 74 -11.37 -4.39 3.47
C LEU A 74 -12.62 -4.36 2.59
N VAL A 75 -12.64 -5.16 1.54
CA VAL A 75 -13.79 -5.25 0.63
C VAL A 75 -14.99 -5.85 1.36
N ASP A 76 -14.79 -6.92 2.14
CA ASP A 76 -15.88 -7.54 2.89
C ASP A 76 -16.46 -6.57 3.93
N GLU A 77 -15.62 -5.76 4.57
CA GLU A 77 -16.07 -4.71 5.50
C GLU A 77 -16.84 -3.59 4.78
N LEU A 78 -16.44 -3.21 3.57
CA LEU A 78 -17.16 -2.24 2.75
C LEU A 78 -18.54 -2.77 2.35
N LEU A 79 -18.62 -4.03 1.90
CA LEU A 79 -19.88 -4.68 1.56
C LEU A 79 -20.82 -4.74 2.78
N ARG A 80 -20.30 -5.14 3.94
CA ARG A 80 -21.03 -5.16 5.21
C ARG A 80 -21.55 -3.77 5.60
N ALA A 81 -20.70 -2.74 5.53
CA ALA A 81 -21.08 -1.37 5.86
C ALA A 81 -22.10 -0.77 4.89
N SER A 82 -22.10 -1.23 3.64
CA SER A 82 -23.02 -0.78 2.59
C SER A 82 -24.34 -1.57 2.55
N GLY A 83 -24.44 -2.67 3.31
CA GLY A 83 -25.59 -3.56 3.29
C GLY A 83 -25.76 -4.34 1.98
N THR A 84 -24.66 -4.60 1.26
CA THR A 84 -24.67 -5.29 -0.04
C THR A 84 -23.93 -6.62 0.04
N SER A 85 -24.33 -7.60 -0.75
CA SER A 85 -23.72 -8.94 -0.76
C SER A 85 -22.56 -9.09 -1.74
N SER A 86 -22.47 -8.21 -2.75
CA SER A 86 -21.50 -8.32 -3.84
C SER A 86 -21.00 -6.97 -4.33
N ILE A 87 -19.81 -6.96 -4.95
CA ILE A 87 -19.24 -5.73 -5.51
C ILE A 87 -20.07 -5.19 -6.69
N PRO A 88 -20.61 -6.02 -7.61
CA PRO A 88 -21.54 -5.53 -8.63
C PRO A 88 -22.73 -4.78 -8.03
N GLU A 89 -23.40 -5.36 -7.03
CA GLU A 89 -24.52 -4.75 -6.31
C GLU A 89 -24.13 -3.41 -5.67
N LEU A 90 -22.97 -3.37 -4.98
CA LEU A 90 -22.43 -2.13 -4.43
C LEU A 90 -22.28 -1.03 -5.49
N VAL A 91 -21.66 -1.35 -6.62
CA VAL A 91 -21.36 -0.37 -7.66
C VAL A 91 -22.64 0.08 -8.37
N SER A 92 -23.52 -0.84 -8.75
CA SER A 92 -24.72 -0.50 -9.52
C SER A 92 -25.82 0.12 -8.67
N GLU A 93 -26.07 -0.38 -7.47
CA GLU A 93 -27.24 0.01 -6.66
C GLU A 93 -26.91 1.08 -5.64
N LYS A 94 -25.75 0.99 -4.97
CA LYS A 94 -25.38 1.95 -3.93
C LYS A 94 -24.60 3.13 -4.47
N TRP A 95 -23.64 2.88 -5.36
CA TRP A 95 -22.80 3.92 -5.95
C TRP A 95 -23.33 4.46 -7.28
N GLN A 96 -24.37 3.83 -7.85
CA GLN A 96 -24.99 4.25 -9.11
C GLN A 96 -23.99 4.40 -10.27
N GLY A 97 -22.96 3.55 -10.28
CA GLY A 97 -21.89 3.59 -11.27
C GLY A 97 -20.79 4.64 -11.02
N ASP A 98 -20.93 5.51 -10.02
CA ASP A 98 -19.89 6.47 -9.66
C ASP A 98 -18.81 5.82 -8.79
N ILE A 99 -17.68 5.50 -9.42
CA ILE A 99 -16.48 4.96 -8.76
C ILE A 99 -15.42 6.05 -8.50
N SER A 100 -15.78 7.33 -8.62
CA SER A 100 -14.87 8.43 -8.36
C SER A 100 -14.50 8.48 -6.88
N ALA A 101 -13.20 8.44 -6.59
CA ALA A 101 -12.69 8.66 -5.25
C ALA A 101 -12.71 10.14 -4.82
N PHE A 102 -13.01 11.05 -5.74
CA PHE A 102 -13.15 12.47 -5.44
C PHE A 102 -14.61 12.85 -5.51
N ARG A 103 -15.10 13.47 -4.43
CA ARG A 103 -16.46 13.99 -4.40
C ARG A 103 -16.57 15.09 -5.45
N ALA A 104 -17.49 14.93 -6.41
CA ALA A 104 -17.88 16.06 -7.24
C ALA A 104 -18.39 17.17 -6.30
N PRO A 105 -17.99 18.44 -6.50
CA PRO A 105 -18.57 19.54 -5.74
C PRO A 105 -20.09 19.52 -6.00
N SER A 106 -20.85 19.08 -4.99
CA SER A 106 -22.26 18.76 -5.16
C SER A 106 -23.07 20.04 -5.33
N VAL A 107 -23.84 20.10 -6.41
CA VAL A 107 -25.21 20.64 -6.34
C VAL A 107 -25.90 19.85 -5.23
N GLU A 108 -26.38 20.57 -4.23
CA GLU A 108 -27.03 20.05 -3.03
C GLU A 108 -28.27 19.22 -3.41
N SER A 109 -28.12 17.90 -3.55
CA SER A 109 -29.26 16.99 -3.56
C SER A 109 -29.47 16.43 -2.14
N PRO A 110 -30.68 16.62 -1.55
CA PRO A 110 -30.96 16.35 -0.13
C PRO A 110 -31.21 14.86 0.21
N ASP A 111 -31.00 13.92 -0.71
CA ASP A 111 -31.24 12.49 -0.45
C ASP A 111 -30.09 11.85 0.35
N SER A 112 -30.26 11.91 1.66
CA SER A 112 -29.32 11.57 2.74
C SER A 112 -28.89 10.10 2.89
N ASN A 113 -29.04 9.23 1.87
CA ASN A 113 -28.75 7.79 2.01
C ASN A 113 -27.72 7.21 1.02
N LEU A 114 -26.99 8.05 0.27
CA LEU A 114 -25.96 7.56 -0.64
C LEU A 114 -24.73 7.04 0.12
N VAL A 115 -24.47 5.73 0.01
CA VAL A 115 -23.21 5.13 0.45
C VAL A 115 -22.13 5.57 -0.52
N THR A 116 -21.12 6.28 -0.04
CA THR A 116 -20.03 6.80 -0.89
C THR A 116 -18.66 6.46 -0.31
N LEU A 117 -17.66 6.33 -1.18
CA LEU A 117 -16.26 6.24 -0.80
C LEU A 117 -15.50 7.39 -1.46
N PHE A 118 -14.99 8.31 -0.66
CA PHE A 118 -14.26 9.47 -1.17
C PHE A 118 -13.04 9.81 -0.31
N ILE A 119 -12.10 10.52 -0.92
CA ILE A 119 -10.96 11.13 -0.25
C ILE A 119 -11.43 12.45 0.34
N GLY A 120 -11.63 12.47 1.65
CA GLY A 120 -11.95 13.68 2.39
C GLY A 120 -10.70 14.39 2.91
N ASN A 121 -10.71 15.72 2.93
CA ASN A 121 -9.75 16.47 3.72
C ASN A 121 -10.21 16.41 5.19
N LYS A 122 -9.46 15.71 6.04
CA LYS A 122 -9.79 15.67 7.46
C LYS A 122 -9.24 16.96 8.10
N GLN A 123 -10.12 17.90 8.46
CA GLN A 123 -9.78 19.01 9.35
C GLN A 123 -9.55 18.45 10.77
N THR A 124 -8.45 17.73 10.98
CA THR A 124 -8.01 17.41 12.35
C THR A 124 -6.52 17.63 12.44
N HIS A 125 -6.17 18.61 13.27
CA HIS A 125 -4.83 18.89 13.75
C HIS A 125 -4.10 17.62 14.18
N THR A 126 -3.01 17.32 13.50
CA THR A 126 -1.65 17.02 13.99
C THR A 126 -0.90 16.51 12.78
N SER A 127 0.30 17.02 12.53
CA SER A 127 1.27 16.40 11.62
C SER A 127 1.42 14.94 12.05
N SER A 128 0.67 14.03 11.43
CA SER A 128 0.79 12.61 11.73
C SER A 128 1.98 12.12 10.95
N GLN A 129 3.05 11.79 11.68
CA GLN A 129 4.26 11.22 11.09
C GLN A 129 3.87 10.06 10.16
N MET A 130 4.19 10.21 8.88
CA MET A 130 4.00 9.14 7.91
C MET A 130 5.25 8.26 7.91
N TYR A 131 5.06 6.99 8.24
CA TYR A 131 6.08 5.97 8.18
C TYR A 131 6.05 5.28 6.82
N ARG A 132 7.21 4.81 6.38
CA ARG A 132 7.37 4.01 5.17
C ARG A 132 8.08 2.72 5.52
N SER A 133 7.63 1.60 4.97
CA SER A 133 8.30 0.32 5.13
C SER A 133 8.39 -0.43 3.80
N PRO A 134 9.25 -1.46 3.72
CA PRO A 134 9.21 -2.43 2.63
C PRO A 134 7.82 -3.00 2.38
N ARG A 135 7.61 -3.49 1.15
CA ARG A 135 6.33 -4.05 0.71
C ARG A 135 6.05 -5.37 1.41
N ILE A 136 4.76 -5.64 1.60
CA ILE A 136 4.24 -6.93 2.10
C ILE A 136 3.45 -7.63 0.99
N GLY A 137 3.38 -8.97 1.02
CA GLY A 137 2.52 -9.74 0.13
C GLY A 137 3.12 -10.06 -1.24
N LEU A 138 4.44 -10.20 -1.31
CA LEU A 138 5.12 -10.91 -2.38
C LEU A 138 6.02 -11.95 -1.75
N ASP A 139 5.72 -13.21 -2.03
CA ASP A 139 6.49 -14.31 -1.51
C ASP A 139 7.88 -14.35 -2.18
N LEU A 140 8.95 -14.45 -1.41
CA LEU A 140 10.31 -14.66 -1.91
C LEU A 140 10.66 -16.15 -2.00
N SER A 141 9.79 -17.04 -1.52
CA SER A 141 9.98 -18.50 -1.58
C SER A 141 9.76 -19.08 -2.98
N HIS A 142 9.30 -18.28 -3.94
CA HIS A 142 9.10 -18.75 -5.30
C HIS A 142 10.45 -19.29 -5.84
N PRO A 143 10.53 -20.54 -6.33
CA PRO A 143 11.81 -21.22 -6.60
C PRO A 143 12.78 -20.49 -7.55
N SER A 144 12.24 -19.62 -8.41
CA SER A 144 13.03 -18.77 -9.31
C SER A 144 13.60 -17.50 -8.67
N THR A 145 13.24 -17.20 -7.42
CA THR A 145 13.73 -16.04 -6.67
C THR A 145 15.07 -16.38 -6.07
N ARG A 146 16.14 -15.86 -6.67
CA ARG A 146 17.45 -15.83 -6.02
C ARG A 146 17.44 -14.67 -5.02
N LEU A 147 17.87 -14.94 -3.78
CA LEU A 147 18.05 -13.95 -2.72
C LEU A 147 19.32 -13.12 -2.99
N ASP A 148 19.34 -12.49 -4.15
CA ASP A 148 20.44 -11.68 -4.65
C ASP A 148 19.97 -10.23 -4.83
N PRO A 149 20.79 -9.21 -4.48
CA PRO A 149 20.42 -7.81 -4.61
C PRO A 149 20.10 -7.33 -6.04
N SER A 150 20.58 -8.03 -7.08
CA SER A 150 20.24 -7.74 -8.48
C SER A 150 18.89 -8.33 -8.90
N ASN A 151 18.32 -9.25 -8.10
CA ASN A 151 17.03 -9.84 -8.39
C ASN A 151 15.92 -8.78 -8.30
N LYS A 152 15.21 -8.54 -9.41
CA LYS A 152 14.14 -7.54 -9.50
C LYS A 152 13.04 -7.72 -8.45
N ARG A 153 12.75 -8.97 -8.03
CA ARG A 153 11.75 -9.26 -7.01
C ARG A 153 12.23 -8.86 -5.63
N VAL A 154 13.50 -9.16 -5.30
CA VAL A 154 14.15 -8.73 -4.05
C VAL A 154 14.16 -7.20 -3.99
N GLN A 155 14.64 -6.54 -5.05
CA GLN A 155 14.65 -5.07 -5.14
C GLN A 155 13.26 -4.48 -4.93
N TYR A 156 12.25 -5.05 -5.58
CA TYR A 156 10.88 -4.56 -5.50
C TYR A 156 10.26 -4.74 -4.11
N VAL A 157 10.50 -5.87 -3.44
CA VAL A 157 10.01 -6.12 -2.07
C VAL A 157 10.66 -5.18 -1.06
N SER A 158 11.95 -4.90 -1.22
CA SER A 158 12.70 -4.00 -0.34
C SER A 158 12.34 -2.52 -0.51
N LYS A 159 11.62 -2.12 -1.57
CA LYS A 159 11.24 -0.71 -1.77
C LYS A 159 10.24 -0.24 -0.68
N PRO A 160 10.38 1.01 -0.19
CA PRO A 160 9.53 1.57 0.87
C PRO A 160 8.14 2.00 0.34
N TYR A 161 7.41 1.07 -0.28
CA TYR A 161 6.12 1.33 -0.94
C TYR A 161 4.91 1.12 -0.02
N ARG A 162 5.12 0.78 1.24
CA ARG A 162 4.04 0.69 2.24
C ARG A 162 4.07 1.92 3.12
N TYR A 163 2.94 2.62 3.20
CA TYR A 163 2.78 3.87 3.94
C TYR A 163 1.75 3.70 5.06
N PHE A 164 2.01 4.25 6.24
CA PHE A 164 1.12 4.18 7.40
C PHE A 164 1.43 5.27 8.43
N ILE A 165 0.46 5.59 9.29
CA ILE A 165 0.58 6.64 10.31
C ILE A 165 0.45 6.13 11.76
N LEU A 166 -0.04 4.91 11.97
CA LEU A 166 -0.24 4.31 13.29
C LEU A 166 0.41 2.92 13.35
N PRO A 167 1.75 2.83 13.50
CA PRO A 167 2.46 1.55 13.39
C PRO A 167 2.00 0.53 14.43
N HIS A 168 1.67 0.96 15.65
CA HIS A 168 1.16 0.13 16.75
C HIS A 168 -0.16 -0.60 16.44
N LEU A 169 -0.90 -0.16 15.42
CA LEU A 169 -2.12 -0.82 14.98
C LEU A 169 -1.87 -1.94 13.95
N LEU A 170 -0.65 -2.05 13.41
CA LEU A 170 -0.33 -2.96 12.31
C LEU A 170 0.32 -4.25 12.82
N THR A 171 -0.38 -4.94 13.72
CA THR A 171 0.12 -6.15 14.40
C THR A 171 -0.19 -7.45 13.67
N ALA A 172 -1.13 -7.48 12.71
CA ALA A 172 -1.53 -8.72 12.04
C ALA A 172 -0.53 -9.17 10.95
N ASN A 173 -0.08 -8.25 10.09
CA ASN A 173 0.71 -8.55 8.90
C ASN A 173 1.92 -7.63 8.76
N GLY A 174 3.06 -8.19 8.36
CA GLY A 174 4.25 -7.42 8.01
C GLY A 174 4.98 -6.80 9.20
N ARG A 175 5.00 -7.48 10.37
CA ARG A 175 5.64 -6.96 11.59
C ARG A 175 7.12 -6.62 11.38
N GLY A 176 7.86 -7.48 10.69
CA GLY A 176 9.28 -7.25 10.38
C GLY A 176 9.49 -6.02 9.49
N GLN A 177 8.65 -5.84 8.46
CA GLN A 177 8.68 -4.66 7.60
C GLN A 177 8.30 -3.40 8.39
N THR A 178 7.24 -3.44 9.22
CA THR A 178 6.87 -2.32 10.11
C THR A 178 8.03 -1.96 11.04
N PHE A 179 8.67 -2.95 11.66
CA PHE A 179 9.84 -2.75 12.50
C PHE A 179 10.94 -2.02 11.73
N LEU A 180 11.31 -2.50 10.54
CA LEU A 180 12.38 -1.91 9.74
C LEU A 180 12.07 -0.45 9.37
N GLY A 181 10.84 -0.17 8.91
CA GLY A 181 10.44 1.20 8.58
C GLY A 181 10.45 2.16 9.78
N VAL A 182 10.11 1.68 10.97
CA VAL A 182 10.18 2.48 12.21
C VAL A 182 11.62 2.62 12.72
N HIS A 183 12.43 1.58 12.58
CA HIS A 183 13.86 1.62 12.86
C HIS A 183 14.55 2.70 12.03
N ASP A 184 14.37 2.66 10.70
CA ASP A 184 14.99 3.61 9.78
C ASP A 184 14.54 5.04 10.10
N HIS A 185 13.27 5.25 10.43
CA HIS A 185 12.80 6.56 10.91
C HIS A 185 13.49 7.01 12.22
N CYS A 186 13.66 6.11 13.18
CA CYS A 186 14.31 6.46 14.45
C CYS A 186 15.79 6.82 14.26
N VAL A 187 16.49 6.11 13.38
CA VAL A 187 17.91 6.34 13.10
C VAL A 187 18.09 7.56 12.20
N ASP A 188 17.43 7.60 11.04
CA ASP A 188 17.71 8.60 10.00
C ASP A 188 17.04 9.94 10.27
N VAL A 189 15.85 9.93 10.88
CA VAL A 189 15.07 11.17 11.12
C VAL A 189 15.23 11.65 12.55
N LEU A 190 15.09 10.75 13.54
CA LEU A 190 15.18 11.13 14.95
C LEU A 190 16.62 11.08 15.50
N GLN A 191 17.58 10.55 14.74
CA GLN A 191 19.00 10.49 15.14
C GLN A 191 19.22 9.70 16.44
N ILE A 192 18.40 8.67 16.69
CA ILE A 192 18.49 7.80 17.86
C ILE A 192 19.33 6.58 17.50
N SER A 193 20.57 6.54 17.99
CA SER A 193 21.52 5.45 17.72
C SER A 193 21.81 4.55 18.92
N LYS A 194 21.60 5.03 20.16
CA LYS A 194 21.88 4.25 21.38
C LYS A 194 20.83 3.14 21.54
N LYS A 195 21.29 1.88 21.55
CA LYS A 195 20.42 0.69 21.57
C LYS A 195 19.28 0.74 22.60
N PRO A 196 19.49 1.08 23.89
CA PRO A 196 18.39 1.09 24.86
C PRO A 196 17.29 2.11 24.53
N LEU A 197 17.69 3.31 24.10
CA LEU A 197 16.76 4.37 23.70
C LEU A 197 16.04 4.01 22.40
N LEU A 198 16.77 3.45 21.43
CA LEU A 198 16.22 2.99 20.15
C LEU A 198 15.18 1.89 20.37
N ALA A 199 15.51 0.87 21.17
CA ALA A 199 14.60 -0.23 21.48
C ALA A 199 13.32 0.26 22.17
N SER A 200 13.45 1.12 23.18
CA SER A 200 12.30 1.72 23.87
C SER A 200 11.42 2.53 22.92
N LYS A 201 12.03 3.34 22.04
CA LYS A 201 11.29 4.15 21.06
C LYS A 201 10.56 3.29 20.03
N ILE A 202 11.22 2.27 19.49
CA ILE A 202 10.61 1.33 18.54
C ILE A 202 9.44 0.60 19.19
N ALA A 203 9.61 0.08 20.42
CA ALA A 203 8.54 -0.60 21.15
C ALA A 203 7.31 0.31 21.34
N SER A 204 7.54 1.56 21.76
CA SER A 204 6.49 2.56 21.91
C SER A 204 5.74 2.86 20.60
N LEU A 205 6.46 3.00 19.48
CA LEU A 205 5.85 3.33 18.19
C LEU A 205 5.12 2.15 17.53
N THR A 206 5.66 0.95 17.67
CA THR A 206 5.18 -0.27 16.99
C THR A 206 4.26 -1.14 17.84
N GLY A 207 4.17 -0.90 19.15
CA GLY A 207 3.43 -1.78 20.07
C GLY A 207 4.04 -3.19 20.20
N LEU A 208 5.25 -3.41 19.69
CA LEU A 208 5.96 -4.68 19.83
C LEU A 208 6.44 -4.86 21.27
N GLN A 209 6.43 -6.11 21.74
CA GLN A 209 6.99 -6.46 23.04
C GLN A 209 8.51 -6.20 23.05
N PRO A 210 9.08 -5.68 24.16
CA PRO A 210 10.50 -5.35 24.25
C PRO A 210 11.43 -6.48 23.80
N GLN A 211 11.12 -7.72 24.19
CA GLN A 211 11.90 -8.91 23.83
C GLN A 211 11.89 -9.17 22.31
N THR A 212 10.78 -8.86 21.63
CA THR A 212 10.68 -8.97 20.17
C THR A 212 11.51 -7.88 19.48
N VAL A 213 11.49 -6.67 20.01
CA VAL A 213 12.31 -5.56 19.50
C VAL A 213 13.79 -5.88 19.66
N ASP A 214 14.22 -6.40 20.80
CA ASP A 214 15.61 -6.82 21.02
C ASP A 214 16.03 -7.93 20.05
N LYS A 215 15.17 -8.94 19.85
CA LYS A 215 15.41 -10.01 18.87
C LYS A 215 15.63 -9.42 17.47
N TYR A 216 14.76 -8.51 17.03
CA TYR A 216 14.85 -7.91 15.69
C TYR A 216 16.07 -7.00 15.55
N LEU A 217 16.41 -6.20 16.57
CA LEU A 217 17.60 -5.37 16.56
C LEU A 217 18.88 -6.20 16.46
N ASN A 218 18.96 -7.31 17.20
CA ASN A 218 20.10 -8.21 17.13
C ASN A 218 20.20 -8.84 15.73
N ALA A 219 19.10 -9.40 15.20
CA ALA A 219 19.08 -10.00 13.87
C ALA A 219 19.46 -8.99 12.76
N TYR A 220 18.97 -7.76 12.84
CA TYR A 220 19.33 -6.70 11.91
C TYR A 220 20.82 -6.36 11.96
N ARG A 221 21.36 -6.15 13.17
CA ARG A 221 22.79 -5.87 13.36
C ARG A 221 23.66 -7.01 12.82
N ASP A 222 23.28 -8.24 13.12
CA ASP A 222 24.05 -9.42 12.72
C ASP A 222 24.04 -9.56 11.18
N ALA A 223 22.90 -9.31 10.53
CA ALA A 223 22.79 -9.29 9.06
C ALA A 223 23.61 -8.17 8.40
N VAL A 224 23.64 -6.97 9.01
CA VAL A 224 24.48 -5.86 8.53
C VAL A 224 25.97 -6.19 8.68
N ALA A 225 26.37 -6.83 9.78
CA ALA A 225 27.75 -7.20 10.06
C ALA A 225 28.25 -8.36 9.18
N SER A 226 27.40 -9.35 8.89
CA SER A 226 27.73 -10.48 8.03
C SER A 226 27.65 -10.17 6.54
N GLY A 227 26.91 -9.11 6.16
CA GLY A 227 26.50 -8.87 4.78
C GLY A 227 25.46 -9.87 4.27
N ASP A 228 24.92 -10.71 5.16
CA ASP A 228 24.09 -11.86 4.84
C ASP A 228 22.64 -11.57 5.28
N TRP A 229 21.76 -11.27 4.32
CA TRP A 229 20.40 -10.75 4.56
C TRP A 229 19.35 -11.84 4.88
N ASN A 230 19.77 -13.02 5.31
CA ASN A 230 18.88 -14.15 5.59
C ASN A 230 18.29 -14.03 7.01
N ILE A 231 17.07 -13.49 7.11
CA ILE A 231 16.27 -13.56 8.34
C ILE A 231 15.40 -14.81 8.26
N SER A 232 15.71 -15.81 9.09
CA SER A 232 14.90 -17.03 9.29
C SER A 232 13.73 -16.83 10.24
#